data_AF-U4V8K7-F1
#
_entry.id   AF-U4V8K7-F1
#
_cell.length_a   1.000
_cell.length_b   1.000
_cell.length_c   1.000
_cell.angle_alpha   90.00
_cell.angle_beta   90.00
_cell.angle_gamma   90.00
#
_symmetry.space_group_name_H-M   'P 1'
#
loop_
_entity.id
_entity.type
_entity.pdbx_description
1 polymer ?
#
loop_
_entity_poly.entity_id
_entity_poly.type
_entity_poly.pdbx_seq_one_letter_code
_entity_poly.pdbx_strand_id
1 'polypeptide(L)'
;MSYLKKYKGEGIQHIAVGSEDIYTAVDQIAQNGVMFMPGPPQSYYDLSHERVSGHQEPLDHMQKHGILIDGEGVVDGGETKILLQIFSKTVIGPIFFEFIQRIGDDGFGEGNFKALFESIEREQIENGEIAAE
;
A
#
# COMPACT_ATOMS: atom_id res chain seq x y z
N MET A 1 13.43 -1.92 -13.82
CA MET A 1 14.46 -1.08 -14.49
C MET A 1 14.07 0.40 -14.70
N SER A 2 12.87 0.85 -14.31
CA SER A 2 12.40 2.24 -14.53
C SER A 2 13.05 3.29 -13.60
N TYR A 3 13.22 2.98 -12.30
CA TYR A 3 13.74 3.93 -11.31
C TYR A 3 15.16 4.42 -11.62
N LEU A 4 16.16 3.52 -11.74
CA LEU A 4 17.57 3.89 -11.96
C LEU A 4 17.76 4.77 -13.22
N LYS A 5 16.98 4.52 -14.27
CA LYS A 5 17.01 5.31 -15.50
C LYS A 5 16.42 6.70 -15.29
N LYS A 6 15.27 6.81 -14.60
CA LYS A 6 14.63 8.11 -14.28
C LYS A 6 15.46 8.92 -13.26
N TYR A 7 16.07 8.24 -12.29
CA TYR A 7 16.88 8.84 -11.23
C TYR A 7 18.33 9.13 -11.66
N LYS A 8 18.78 8.53 -12.77
CA LYS A 8 20.16 8.63 -13.31
C LYS A 8 21.24 8.13 -12.34
N GLY A 9 20.93 7.10 -11.56
CA GLY A 9 21.84 6.53 -10.59
C GLY A 9 21.10 5.84 -9.44
N GLU A 10 21.84 5.42 -8.42
CA GLU A 10 21.30 4.89 -7.18
C GLU A 10 20.73 6.01 -6.29
N GLY A 11 19.74 5.67 -5.46
CA GLY A 11 19.17 6.61 -4.51
C GLY A 11 17.94 6.06 -3.79
N ILE A 12 17.30 6.93 -3.01
CA ILE A 12 16.10 6.61 -2.23
C ILE A 12 14.89 6.52 -3.15
N GLN A 13 14.31 5.32 -3.26
CA GLN A 13 13.11 5.10 -4.07
C GLN A 13 11.84 5.60 -3.39
N HIS A 14 11.72 5.35 -2.09
CA HIS A 14 10.58 5.83 -1.30
C HIS A 14 10.97 6.09 0.15
N ILE A 15 10.10 6.85 0.83
CA ILE A 15 10.20 7.13 2.26
C ILE A 15 8.89 6.69 2.90
N ALA A 16 8.97 5.80 3.89
CA ALA A 16 7.82 5.40 4.68
C ALA A 16 7.62 6.34 5.88
N VAL A 17 6.38 6.80 6.06
CA VAL A 17 5.96 7.69 7.15
C VAL A 17 4.97 6.95 8.03
N GLY A 18 5.34 6.75 9.30
CA GLY A 18 4.50 6.06 10.27
C GLY A 18 3.29 6.89 10.70
N SER A 19 2.15 6.23 10.89
CA SER A 19 0.94 6.79 11.49
C SER A 19 0.37 5.88 12.58
N GLU A 20 -0.28 6.48 13.58
CA GLU A 20 -1.09 5.78 14.58
C GLU A 20 -2.58 5.73 14.18
N ASP A 21 -2.97 6.54 13.19
CA ASP A 21 -4.30 6.56 12.57
C ASP A 21 -4.15 6.82 11.06
N ILE A 22 -3.96 5.74 10.30
CA ILE A 22 -3.75 5.79 8.86
C ILE A 22 -5.00 6.26 8.13
N TYR A 23 -6.20 5.96 8.63
CA TYR A 23 -7.45 6.33 7.97
C TYR A 23 -7.64 7.84 7.94
N THR A 24 -7.53 8.48 9.10
CA THR A 24 -7.62 9.94 9.19
C THR A 24 -6.46 10.62 8.47
N ALA A 25 -5.23 10.08 8.60
CA ALA A 25 -4.06 10.64 7.94
C ALA A 25 -4.21 10.62 6.41
N VAL A 26 -4.61 9.48 5.84
CA VAL A 26 -4.79 9.31 4.39
C VAL A 26 -5.87 10.22 3.85
N ASP A 27 -6.99 10.35 4.56
CA ASP A 27 -8.07 11.29 4.21
C ASP A 27 -7.54 12.73 4.11
N GLN A 28 -6.77 13.17 5.10
CA GLN A 28 -6.19 14.52 5.11
C GLN A 28 -5.12 14.71 4.03
N ILE A 29 -4.28 13.70 3.80
CA ILE A 29 -3.24 13.71 2.77
C ILE A 29 -3.87 13.82 1.37
N ALA A 30 -4.94 13.06 1.10
CA ALA A 30 -5.72 13.17 -0.13
C ALA A 30 -6.35 14.57 -0.30
N GLN A 31 -6.97 15.09 0.77
CA GLN A 31 -7.59 16.42 0.75
C GLN A 31 -6.57 17.54 0.47
N ASN A 32 -5.32 17.34 0.91
CA ASN A 32 -4.20 18.26 0.64
C ASN A 32 -3.56 18.06 -0.74
N GLY A 33 -4.13 17.21 -1.60
CA GLY A 33 -3.78 17.09 -3.02
C GLY A 33 -2.75 16.01 -3.35
N VAL A 34 -2.34 15.18 -2.40
CA VAL A 34 -1.49 14.01 -2.70
C VAL A 34 -2.35 12.93 -3.36
N MET A 35 -1.91 12.44 -4.52
CA MET A 35 -2.56 11.34 -5.22
C MET A 35 -1.94 10.01 -4.79
N PHE A 36 -2.78 9.00 -4.60
CA PHE A 36 -2.36 7.63 -4.33
C PHE A 36 -2.27 6.80 -5.59
N MET A 37 -1.46 5.73 -5.54
CA MET A 37 -1.46 4.71 -6.57
C MET A 37 -2.83 4.02 -6.64
N PRO A 38 -3.20 3.42 -7.78
CA PRO A 38 -4.46 2.68 -7.86
C PRO A 38 -4.53 1.59 -6.80
N GLY A 39 -5.65 1.53 -6.09
CA GLY A 39 -5.91 0.46 -5.12
C GLY A 39 -6.04 -0.91 -5.80
N PRO A 40 -5.92 -2.00 -5.04
CA PRO A 40 -6.15 -3.34 -5.54
C PRO A 40 -7.63 -3.54 -5.91
N PRO A 41 -7.98 -4.58 -6.69
CA PRO A 41 -9.37 -4.86 -7.03
C PRO A 41 -10.22 -5.17 -5.79
N GLN A 42 -11.54 -5.04 -5.90
CA GLN A 42 -12.49 -5.35 -4.83
C GLN A 42 -12.25 -6.72 -4.16
N SER A 43 -11.94 -7.74 -4.98
CA SER A 43 -11.65 -9.09 -4.51
C SER A 43 -10.49 -9.18 -3.51
N TYR A 44 -9.55 -8.23 -3.53
CA TYR A 44 -8.47 -8.16 -2.53
C TYR A 44 -9.02 -7.94 -1.12
N TYR A 45 -10.04 -7.10 -0.99
CA TYR A 45 -10.71 -6.78 0.25
C TYR A 45 -11.68 -7.87 0.66
N ASP A 46 -12.40 -8.46 -0.31
CA ASP A 46 -13.31 -9.56 -0.03
C ASP A 46 -12.57 -10.78 0.55
N LEU A 47 -11.33 -11.01 0.09
CA LEU A 47 -10.44 -12.08 0.56
C LEU A 47 -9.53 -11.67 1.72
N SER A 48 -9.67 -10.45 2.28
CA SER A 48 -8.72 -9.98 3.31
C SER A 48 -8.76 -10.82 4.58
N HIS A 49 -9.96 -11.24 5.02
CA HIS A 49 -10.13 -12.07 6.21
C HIS A 49 -9.60 -13.50 6.03
N GLU A 50 -9.48 -13.98 4.80
CA GLU A 50 -8.84 -15.26 4.50
C GLU A 50 -7.31 -15.15 4.58
N ARG A 51 -6.75 -14.00 4.19
CA ARG A 51 -5.31 -13.74 4.20
C ARG A 51 -4.78 -13.31 5.57
N VAL A 52 -5.54 -12.47 6.27
CA VAL A 52 -5.18 -11.88 7.56
C VAL A 52 -6.27 -12.25 8.56
N SER A 53 -6.02 -13.30 9.36
CA SER A 53 -7.10 -13.91 10.13
C SER A 53 -7.58 -13.01 11.28
N GLY A 54 -8.90 -12.92 11.47
CA GLY A 54 -9.49 -12.26 12.64
C GLY A 54 -9.40 -10.73 12.69
N HIS A 55 -8.84 -10.06 11.68
CA HIS A 55 -8.79 -8.59 11.66
C HIS A 55 -10.18 -7.95 11.71
N GLN A 56 -10.27 -6.75 12.29
CA GLN A 56 -11.52 -5.97 12.39
C GLN A 56 -11.42 -4.63 11.65
N GLU A 57 -10.40 -4.46 10.81
CA GLU A 57 -10.18 -3.22 10.05
C GLU A 57 -11.37 -2.84 9.16
N PRO A 58 -11.75 -1.55 9.10
CA PRO A 58 -12.88 -1.06 8.31
C PRO A 58 -12.60 -1.13 6.81
N LEU A 59 -13.11 -2.17 6.15
CA LEU A 59 -12.87 -2.42 4.73
C LEU A 59 -13.33 -1.29 3.80
N ASP A 60 -14.40 -0.59 4.15
CA ASP A 60 -14.93 0.56 3.41
C ASP A 60 -13.95 1.75 3.44
N HIS A 61 -13.38 2.04 4.61
CA HIS A 61 -12.34 3.06 4.75
C HIS A 61 -11.06 2.67 4.01
N MET A 62 -10.69 1.38 4.04
CA MET A 62 -9.52 0.89 3.32
C MET A 62 -9.72 1.02 1.80
N GLN A 63 -10.88 0.59 1.29
CA GLN A 63 -11.22 0.62 -0.13
C GLN A 63 -11.25 2.03 -0.70
N LYS A 64 -11.71 3.01 0.08
CA LYS A 64 -11.84 4.42 -0.35
C LYS A 64 -10.57 4.97 -1.00
N HIS A 65 -9.41 4.65 -0.42
CA HIS A 65 -8.12 5.16 -0.87
C HIS A 65 -7.15 4.07 -1.36
N GLY A 66 -7.54 2.80 -1.28
CA GLY A 66 -6.66 1.70 -1.69
C GLY A 66 -5.67 1.27 -0.61
N ILE A 67 -6.03 1.40 0.68
CA ILE A 67 -5.17 0.93 1.78
C ILE A 67 -5.08 -0.59 1.72
N LEU A 68 -3.86 -1.10 1.86
CA LEU A 68 -3.50 -2.51 1.84
C LEU A 68 -3.36 -3.04 3.28
N ILE A 69 -3.60 -4.34 3.46
CA ILE A 69 -3.48 -5.07 4.72
C ILE A 69 -2.66 -6.35 4.54
N ASP A 70 -1.71 -6.54 5.46
CA ASP A 70 -0.88 -7.74 5.60
C ASP A 70 -0.67 -8.07 7.09
N GLY A 71 -0.02 -9.20 7.38
CA GLY A 71 0.35 -9.64 8.73
C GLY A 71 -0.27 -10.98 9.13
N GLU A 72 0.07 -11.44 10.35
CA GLU A 72 -0.39 -12.72 10.90
C GLU A 72 -1.88 -12.67 11.34
N GLY A 73 -2.45 -11.47 11.48
CA GLY A 73 -3.80 -11.27 11.99
C GLY A 73 -3.86 -11.33 13.51
N VAL A 74 -4.91 -11.89 14.08
CA VAL A 74 -5.05 -12.05 15.53
C VAL A 74 -4.41 -13.36 15.98
N VAL A 75 -3.27 -13.27 16.66
CA VAL A 75 -2.49 -14.39 17.17
C VAL A 75 -2.93 -14.71 18.61
N ASP A 76 -3.08 -16.00 18.89
CA ASP A 76 -3.40 -16.56 20.21
C ASP A 76 -4.62 -15.92 20.91
N GLY A 77 -5.54 -15.34 20.12
CA GLY A 77 -6.79 -14.73 20.61
C GLY A 77 -6.62 -13.39 21.34
N GLY A 78 -5.46 -12.74 21.27
CA GLY A 78 -5.21 -11.49 21.99
C GLY A 78 -4.29 -10.48 21.30
N GLU A 79 -3.25 -10.92 20.60
CA GLU A 79 -2.30 -10.00 19.95
C GLU A 79 -2.67 -9.82 18.48
N THR A 80 -2.98 -8.58 18.10
CA THR A 80 -3.18 -8.23 16.70
C THR A 80 -1.84 -7.88 16.09
N LYS A 81 -1.47 -8.57 15.01
CA LYS A 81 -0.27 -8.33 14.19
C LYS A 81 -0.68 -8.06 12.76
N ILE A 82 -0.89 -6.78 12.47
CA ILE A 82 -1.38 -6.28 11.20
C ILE A 82 -0.51 -5.10 10.76
N LEU A 83 -0.29 -5.03 9.46
CA LEU A 83 0.37 -3.94 8.79
C LEU A 83 -0.54 -3.31 7.74
N LEU A 84 -0.81 -2.01 7.91
CA LEU A 84 -1.58 -1.21 6.97
C LEU A 84 -0.66 -0.30 6.17
N GLN A 85 -0.78 -0.32 4.85
CA GLN A 85 0.10 0.45 3.96
C GLN A 85 -0.67 1.09 2.81
N ILE A 86 -0.20 2.25 2.36
CA ILE A 86 -0.68 2.91 1.16
C ILE A 86 0.45 3.73 0.53
N PHE A 87 0.45 3.80 -0.80
CA PHE A 87 1.54 4.38 -1.57
C PHE A 87 1.04 5.56 -2.40
N SER A 88 1.73 6.69 -2.29
CA SER A 88 1.49 7.84 -3.16
C SER A 88 1.98 7.58 -4.58
N LYS A 89 1.42 8.29 -5.56
CA LYS A 89 2.07 8.46 -6.87
C LYS A 89 3.42 9.16 -6.68
N THR A 90 4.29 9.09 -7.67
CA THR A 90 5.60 9.76 -7.61
C THR A 90 5.44 11.26 -7.40
N VAL A 91 6.09 11.81 -6.38
CA VAL A 91 5.98 13.22 -5.97
C VAL A 91 7.22 14.02 -6.37
N ILE A 92 8.41 13.42 -6.29
CA ILE A 92 9.68 14.09 -6.60
C ILE A 92 10.47 13.23 -7.59
N GLY A 93 10.37 13.53 -8.88
CA GLY A 93 10.95 12.67 -9.92
C GLY A 93 10.37 11.25 -9.81
N PRO A 94 11.18 10.20 -9.66
CA PRO A 94 10.68 8.83 -9.47
C PRO A 94 10.46 8.44 -7.99
N ILE A 95 10.62 9.37 -7.04
CA ILE A 95 10.44 9.12 -5.60
C ILE A 95 8.95 9.20 -5.23
N PHE A 96 8.49 8.25 -4.43
CA PHE A 96 7.15 8.26 -3.82
C PHE A 96 7.23 8.12 -2.30
N PHE A 97 6.12 8.41 -1.62
CA PHE A 97 5.94 8.19 -0.18
C PHE A 97 5.04 6.99 0.07
N GLU A 98 5.38 6.25 1.13
CA GLU A 98 4.56 5.23 1.75
C GLU A 98 4.02 5.77 3.07
N PHE A 99 2.76 5.51 3.37
CA PHE A 99 2.17 5.76 4.69
C PHE A 99 1.84 4.42 5.31
N ILE A 100 2.32 4.20 6.53
CA ILE A 100 2.31 2.88 7.17
C ILE A 100 1.79 2.98 8.61
N GLN A 101 0.92 2.07 9.01
CA GLN A 101 0.53 1.87 10.40
C GLN A 101 0.80 0.43 10.81
N ARG A 102 1.48 0.29 11.95
CA ARG A 102 1.87 -0.99 12.55
C ARG A 102 0.98 -1.26 13.74
N ILE A 103 0.24 -2.36 13.70
CA ILE A 103 -0.57 -2.83 14.82
C ILE A 103 0.06 -4.14 15.26
N GLY A 104 0.99 -4.10 16.22
CA GLY A 104 1.72 -5.27 16.72
C GLY A 104 2.66 -5.98 15.72
N ASP A 105 2.77 -5.49 14.49
CA ASP A 105 3.62 -6.05 13.43
C ASP A 105 4.86 -5.18 13.14
N ASP A 106 6.04 -5.72 13.43
CA ASP A 106 7.35 -5.11 13.19
C ASP A 106 7.97 -5.48 11.81
N GLY A 107 7.22 -6.21 10.97
CA GLY A 107 7.64 -6.72 9.67
C GLY A 107 7.60 -5.69 8.52
N PHE A 108 7.64 -6.17 7.28
CA PHE A 108 7.75 -5.30 6.10
C PHE A 108 6.52 -5.30 5.18
N GLY A 109 5.60 -6.27 5.33
CA GLY A 109 4.41 -6.38 4.47
C GLY A 109 4.71 -6.86 3.05
N GLU A 110 5.37 -8.01 2.90
CA GLU A 110 5.74 -8.55 1.58
C GLU A 110 4.52 -8.75 0.66
N GLY A 111 3.36 -9.14 1.22
CA GLY A 111 2.12 -9.31 0.48
C GLY A 111 1.55 -7.99 -0.02
N ASN A 112 1.64 -6.93 0.79
CA ASN A 112 1.26 -5.58 0.37
C ASN A 112 2.13 -5.08 -0.78
N PHE A 113 3.45 -5.33 -0.71
CA PHE A 113 4.38 -4.94 -1.75
C PHE A 113 4.09 -5.64 -3.09
N LYS A 114 3.73 -6.93 -3.03
CA LYS A 114 3.31 -7.68 -4.23
C LYS A 114 2.03 -7.12 -4.84
N ALA A 115 0.99 -6.89 -4.03
CA ALA A 115 -0.28 -6.33 -4.49
C ALA A 115 -0.10 -4.93 -5.11
N LEU A 116 0.78 -4.11 -4.53
CA LEU A 116 1.16 -2.82 -5.08
C LEU A 116 1.79 -2.96 -6.48
N PHE A 117 2.79 -3.84 -6.62
CA PHE A 117 3.46 -4.03 -7.91
C PHE A 117 2.51 -4.53 -9.00
N GLU A 118 1.61 -5.46 -8.68
CA GLU A 118 0.58 -5.93 -9.61
C GLU A 118 -0.36 -4.80 -10.06
N SER A 119 -0.68 -3.85 -9.16
CA SER A 119 -1.49 -2.68 -9.48
C SER A 119 -0.74 -1.69 -10.38
N ILE A 120 0.53 -1.42 -10.09
CA ILE A 120 1.39 -0.55 -10.91
C ILE A 120 1.59 -1.16 -12.30
N GLU A 121 1.87 -2.46 -12.38
CA GLU A 121 2.07 -3.17 -13.65
C GLU A 121 0.81 -3.11 -14.51
N ARG A 122 -0.37 -3.30 -13.90
CA ARG A 122 -1.65 -3.12 -14.58
C ARG A 122 -1.81 -1.71 -15.15
N GLU A 123 -1.52 -0.67 -14.37
CA GLU A 123 -1.59 0.73 -14.85
C GLU A 123 -0.60 0.99 -16.00
N GLN A 124 0.60 0.40 -15.96
CA GLN A 124 1.59 0.52 -17.04
C GLN A 124 1.15 -0.20 -18.32
N ILE A 125 0.48 -1.36 -18.20
CA ILE A 125 -0.14 -2.06 -19.34
C ILE A 125 -1.28 -1.21 -19.92
N GLU A 126 -2.16 -0.68 -19.07
CA GLU A 126 -3.30 0.16 -19.48
C GLU A 126 -2.86 1.44 -20.19
N ASN A 127 -1.73 2.04 -19.75
CA ASN A 127 -1.14 3.21 -20.37
C ASN A 127 -0.23 2.90 -21.57
N GLY A 128 -0.05 1.61 -21.91
CA GLY A 128 0.79 1.16 -23.03
C GLY A 128 2.29 1.37 -22.84
N GLU A 129 2.75 1.56 -21.60
CA GLU A 129 4.18 1.69 -21.27
C GLU A 129 4.91 0.34 -21.35
N ILE A 130 4.19 -0.77 -21.12
CA ILE A 130 4.65 -2.16 -21.25
C ILE A 130 3.60 -3.01 -21.97
N ALA A 131 4.04 -4.06 -22.66
CA ALA A 131 3.13 -5.04 -23.26
C ALA A 131 2.66 -6.03 -22.18
N ALA A 132 1.39 -6.44 -22.24
CA ALA A 132 0.92 -7.59 -21.47
C ALA A 132 1.61 -8.87 -22.00
N GLU A 133 2.21 -9.67 -21.11
CA GLU A 133 2.67 -11.03 -21.43
C GLU A 133 1.51 -12.03 -21.47
#